data_AF-A0A4Z0K7R8-F1
#
_entry.id   AF-A0A4Z0K7R8-F1
#
_cell.length_a   1.000
_cell.length_b   1.000
_cell.length_c   1.000
_cell.angle_alpha   90.00
_cell.angle_beta   90.00
_cell.angle_gamma   90.00
#
_symmetry.space_group_name_H-M   'P 1'
#
loop_
_entity.id
_entity.type
_entity.pdbx_description
1 polymer ?
#
loop_
_entity_poly.entity_id
_entity_poly.type
_entity_poly.pdbx_seq_one_letter_code
_entity_poly.pdbx_strand_id
1 'polypeptide(L)'
;MTTGHLRNADDLAERIRRTNINYARFYGPLAVLVIAASFFPYYSPEPDSSVTYGNLWQEVLIIGRGVDLFTLFALLFTTGLLCLAAVGRTTTAVLIAILTGSIVIGCTLLQAPGYVSPPALTIFGIIDIALSFLIAAITLVHSLHLFTLDLGFQRRTA
;
A
#
# COMPACT_ATOMS: atom_id res chain seq x y z
N MET A 1 10.59 -29.60 -30.98
CA MET A 1 10.41 -28.15 -30.70
C MET A 1 9.81 -27.84 -29.33
N THR A 2 9.24 -28.80 -28.60
CA THR A 2 8.54 -28.58 -27.31
C THR A 2 9.45 -28.37 -26.10
N THR A 3 10.65 -28.98 -26.06
CA THR A 3 11.56 -28.92 -24.90
C THR A 3 12.21 -27.56 -24.67
N GLY A 4 12.47 -26.79 -25.74
CA GLY A 4 13.06 -25.44 -25.64
C GLY A 4 12.08 -24.39 -25.09
N HIS A 5 10.79 -24.50 -25.43
CA HIS A 5 9.77 -23.55 -24.96
C HIS A 5 9.46 -23.74 -23.47
N LEU A 6 9.37 -25.01 -23.02
CA LEU A 6 9.18 -25.35 -21.60
C LEU A 6 10.32 -24.84 -20.72
N ARG A 7 11.57 -25.05 -21.15
CA ARG A 7 12.76 -24.56 -20.42
C ARG A 7 12.82 -23.03 -20.30
N ASN A 8 12.33 -22.30 -21.32
CA ASN A 8 12.27 -20.83 -21.27
C ASN A 8 11.18 -20.33 -20.31
N ALA A 9 10.04 -21.04 -20.23
CA ALA A 9 8.96 -20.70 -19.31
C ALA A 9 9.36 -20.93 -17.84
N ASP A 10 10.09 -22.02 -17.56
CA ASP A 10 10.59 -22.33 -16.22
C ASP A 10 11.61 -21.29 -15.72
N ASP A 11 12.52 -20.82 -16.60
CA ASP A 11 13.48 -19.76 -16.25
C ASP A 11 12.78 -18.42 -15.96
N LEU A 12 11.74 -18.07 -16.73
CA LEU A 12 10.93 -16.88 -16.45
C LEU A 12 10.22 -16.99 -15.10
N ALA A 13 9.56 -18.11 -14.83
CA ALA A 13 8.84 -18.34 -13.58
C ALA A 13 9.77 -18.22 -12.36
N GLU A 14 10.99 -18.77 -12.47
CA GLU A 14 12.01 -18.67 -11.43
C GLU A 14 12.51 -17.23 -11.22
N ARG A 15 12.71 -16.46 -12.30
CA ARG A 15 13.09 -15.03 -12.20
C ARG A 15 12.00 -14.19 -11.57
N ILE A 16 10.73 -14.41 -11.92
CA ILE A 16 9.58 -13.75 -11.31
C ILE A 16 9.54 -14.10 -9.82
N ARG A 17 9.68 -15.38 -9.46
CA ARG A 17 9.70 -15.83 -8.06
C ARG A 17 10.81 -15.16 -7.25
N ARG A 18 12.03 -15.10 -7.78
CA ARG A 18 13.16 -14.41 -7.10
C ARG A 18 12.89 -12.93 -6.92
N THR A 19 12.34 -12.27 -7.94
CA THR A 19 11.97 -10.85 -7.88
C THR A 19 10.94 -10.61 -6.80
N ASN A 20 9.87 -11.39 -6.77
CA ASN A 20 8.83 -11.32 -5.73
C ASN A 20 9.42 -11.51 -4.32
N ILE A 21 10.30 -12.49 -4.12
CA ILE A 21 10.93 -12.75 -2.81
C ILE A 21 11.80 -11.56 -2.35
N ASN A 22 12.51 -10.91 -3.27
CA ASN A 22 13.33 -9.75 -2.92
C ASN A 22 12.46 -8.58 -2.47
N TYR A 23 11.38 -8.28 -3.19
CA TYR A 23 10.46 -7.20 -2.81
C TYR A 23 9.63 -7.54 -1.56
N ALA A 24 9.30 -8.80 -1.33
CA ALA A 24 8.54 -9.27 -0.16
C ALA A 24 9.15 -8.81 1.18
N ARG A 25 10.48 -8.67 1.24
CA ARG A 25 11.21 -8.20 2.41
C ARG A 25 10.87 -6.77 2.83
N PHE A 26 10.38 -5.94 1.90
CA PHE A 26 9.94 -4.59 2.20
C PHE A 26 8.48 -4.54 2.65
N TYR A 27 7.61 -5.36 2.06
CA TYR A 27 6.16 -5.29 2.31
C TYR A 27 5.77 -5.70 3.73
N GLY A 28 6.44 -6.69 4.32
CA GLY A 28 6.17 -7.13 5.69
C GLY A 28 6.36 -6.02 6.74
N PRO A 29 7.55 -5.41 6.83
CA PRO A 29 7.78 -4.26 7.72
C PRO A 29 6.84 -3.08 7.45
N LEU A 30 6.57 -2.76 6.18
CA LEU A 30 5.65 -1.67 5.82
C LEU A 30 4.22 -1.93 6.29
N ALA A 31 3.72 -3.17 6.17
CA ALA A 31 2.39 -3.54 6.68
C ALA A 31 2.28 -3.34 8.19
N VAL A 32 3.32 -3.74 8.94
CA VAL A 32 3.36 -3.55 10.40
C VAL A 32 3.37 -2.07 10.75
N LEU A 33 4.17 -1.25 10.06
CA LEU A 33 4.27 0.19 10.32
C LEU A 33 2.94 0.91 10.05
N VAL A 34 2.26 0.62 8.94
CA VAL A 34 0.95 1.21 8.60
C VAL A 34 -0.10 0.84 9.65
N ILE A 35 -0.18 -0.44 10.03
CA ILE A 35 -1.13 -0.85 11.08
C ILE A 35 -0.79 -0.20 12.42
N ALA A 36 0.48 -0.17 12.81
CA ALA A 36 0.89 0.47 14.05
C ALA A 36 0.54 1.97 14.06
N ALA A 37 0.79 2.69 12.96
CA ALA A 37 0.47 4.10 12.83
C ALA A 37 -1.04 4.37 12.97
N SER A 38 -1.90 3.46 12.49
CA SER A 38 -3.36 3.59 12.56
C SER A 38 -3.95 3.65 13.99
N PHE A 39 -3.19 3.21 14.99
CA PHE A 39 -3.59 3.30 16.40
C PHE A 39 -3.31 4.66 17.05
N PHE A 40 -2.67 5.58 16.33
CA PHE A 40 -2.39 6.93 16.81
C PHE A 40 -3.28 7.98 16.13
N PRO A 41 -3.56 9.11 16.80
CA PRO A 41 -4.31 10.21 16.19
C PRO A 41 -3.56 10.79 14.99
N TYR A 42 -4.25 11.00 13.87
CA TYR A 42 -3.66 11.60 12.67
C TYR A 42 -3.69 13.13 12.69
N TYR A 43 -4.64 13.72 13.41
CA TYR A 43 -4.83 15.16 13.47
C TYR A 43 -4.58 15.67 14.89
N SER A 44 -3.92 16.81 14.98
CA SER A 44 -3.64 17.52 16.22
C SER A 44 -4.88 18.33 16.62
N PRO A 45 -5.22 18.39 17.91
CA PRO A 45 -6.26 19.30 18.39
C PRO A 45 -5.87 20.75 18.10
N GLU A 46 -6.84 21.59 17.78
CA GLU A 46 -6.62 23.03 17.62
C GLU A 46 -6.33 23.66 18.99
N PRO A 47 -5.36 24.61 19.08
CA PRO A 47 -4.91 25.17 20.36
C PRO A 47 -6.02 25.77 21.23
N ASP A 48 -7.06 26.32 20.59
CA ASP A 48 -8.18 27.02 21.24
C ASP A 48 -9.49 26.22 21.22
N SER A 49 -9.44 24.95 20.80
CA SER A 49 -10.61 24.10 20.64
C SER A 49 -10.67 23.00 21.70
N SER A 50 -11.86 22.71 22.22
CA SER A 50 -12.09 21.53 23.05
C SER A 50 -12.19 20.23 22.23
N VAL A 51 -12.10 20.31 20.90
CA VAL A 51 -12.19 19.16 20.01
C VAL A 51 -10.88 18.37 20.06
N THR A 52 -10.97 17.13 20.51
CA THR A 52 -9.85 16.19 20.51
C THR A 52 -10.13 15.11 19.47
N TYR A 53 -9.18 14.86 18.57
CA TYR A 53 -9.29 13.80 17.56
C TYR A 53 -8.74 12.48 18.11
N GLY A 54 -9.50 11.41 17.89
CA GLY A 54 -9.07 10.04 18.16
C GLY A 54 -8.19 9.47 17.06
N ASN A 55 -7.78 8.21 17.24
CA ASN A 55 -7.19 7.43 16.16
C ASN A 55 -8.26 6.93 15.18
N LEU A 56 -7.85 6.40 14.03
CA LEU A 56 -8.77 5.95 12.98
C LEU A 56 -9.84 4.97 13.49
N TRP A 57 -9.46 4.08 14.40
CA TRP A 57 -10.37 3.09 14.99
C TRP A 57 -11.44 3.75 15.86
N GLN A 58 -11.04 4.71 16.70
CA GLN A 58 -11.94 5.46 17.56
C GLN A 58 -12.91 6.32 16.73
N GLU A 59 -12.40 7.02 15.72
CA GLU A 59 -13.21 7.86 14.83
C GLU A 59 -14.30 7.04 14.11
N VAL A 60 -13.94 5.84 13.63
CA VAL A 60 -14.90 4.91 13.02
C VAL A 60 -15.94 4.40 14.02
N LEU A 61 -15.51 3.99 15.22
CA LEU A 61 -16.39 3.38 16.21
C LEU A 61 -17.33 4.38 16.89
N ILE A 62 -16.91 5.64 17.02
CA ILE A 62 -17.65 6.68 17.76
C ILE A 62 -18.47 7.56 16.81
N ILE A 63 -17.86 8.04 15.72
CA ILE A 63 -18.49 9.04 14.84
C ILE A 63 -19.14 8.37 13.63
N GLY A 64 -18.53 7.30 13.11
CA GLY A 64 -19.12 6.49 12.04
C GLY A 64 -19.35 7.25 10.73
N ARG A 65 -18.58 8.31 10.44
CA ARG A 65 -18.70 9.01 9.15
C ARG A 65 -18.25 8.06 8.04
N GLY A 66 -18.95 8.08 6.91
CA GLY A 66 -18.67 7.17 5.79
C GLY A 66 -17.23 7.29 5.26
N VAL A 67 -16.61 8.47 5.39
CA VAL A 67 -15.22 8.72 5.00
C VAL A 67 -14.23 7.98 5.89
N ASP A 68 -14.45 7.96 7.21
CA ASP A 68 -13.57 7.27 8.16
C ASP A 68 -13.66 5.75 7.97
N LEU A 69 -14.89 5.25 7.76
CA LEU A 69 -15.18 3.85 7.45
C LEU A 69 -14.50 3.39 6.15
N PHE A 70 -14.60 4.22 5.10
CA PHE A 70 -13.91 3.96 3.83
C PHE A 70 -12.39 3.96 4.01
N THR A 71 -11.85 4.91 4.76
CA THR A 71 -10.41 5.02 5.02
C THR A 71 -9.89 3.80 5.77
N LEU A 72 -10.59 3.36 6.82
CA LEU A 72 -10.25 2.15 7.55
C LEU A 72 -10.32 0.91 6.66
N PHE A 73 -11.36 0.78 5.85
CA PHE A 73 -11.46 -0.32 4.89
C PHE A 73 -10.31 -0.32 3.89
N ALA A 74 -9.99 0.84 3.29
CA ALA A 74 -8.88 0.98 2.36
C ALA A 74 -7.54 0.63 3.02
N LEU A 75 -7.32 1.06 4.26
CA LEU A 75 -6.13 0.75 5.04
C LEU A 75 -6.01 -0.75 5.31
N LEU A 76 -7.08 -1.39 5.80
CA LEU A 76 -7.07 -2.83 6.10
C LEU A 76 -6.94 -3.68 4.85
N PHE A 77 -7.63 -3.31 3.77
CA PHE A 77 -7.54 -4.00 2.49
C PHE A 77 -6.11 -3.89 1.92
N THR A 78 -5.54 -2.68 1.88
CA THR A 78 -4.18 -2.45 1.39
C THR A 78 -3.14 -3.18 2.25
N THR A 79 -3.29 -3.14 3.58
CA THR A 79 -2.44 -3.89 4.51
C THR A 79 -2.55 -5.40 4.26
N GLY A 80 -3.75 -5.93 4.08
CA GLY A 80 -3.95 -7.34 3.77
C GLY A 80 -3.23 -7.76 2.49
N LEU A 81 -3.25 -6.90 1.46
CA LEU A 81 -2.49 -7.12 0.23
C LEU A 81 -0.97 -7.02 0.44
N LEU A 82 -0.50 -6.11 1.29
CA LEU A 82 0.93 -6.05 1.68
C LEU A 82 1.36 -7.33 2.41
N CYS A 83 0.53 -7.87 3.30
CA CYS A 83 0.77 -9.15 3.96
C CYS A 83 0.84 -10.30 2.94
N LEU A 84 -0.06 -10.34 1.96
CA LEU A 84 0.00 -11.31 0.86
C LEU A 84 1.31 -11.18 0.06
N ALA A 85 1.69 -9.94 -0.27
CA ALA A 85 2.91 -9.65 -1.01
C ALA A 85 4.18 -10.00 -0.20
N ALA A 86 4.13 -9.89 1.13
CA ALA A 86 5.22 -10.26 2.03
C ALA A 86 5.51 -11.78 2.07
N VAL A 87 4.57 -12.63 1.63
CA VAL A 87 4.80 -14.07 1.47
C VAL A 87 5.46 -14.39 0.11
N GLY A 88 5.76 -13.38 -0.72
CA GLY A 88 6.37 -13.55 -2.04
C GLY A 88 5.43 -14.10 -3.10
N ARG A 89 4.12 -14.12 -2.83
CA ARG A 89 3.07 -14.54 -3.76
C ARG A 89 2.34 -13.31 -4.28
N THR A 90 2.96 -12.63 -5.23
CA THR A 90 2.47 -11.36 -5.76
C THR A 90 2.26 -11.44 -7.25
N THR A 91 1.12 -10.92 -7.72
CA THR A 91 0.78 -10.77 -9.14
C THR A 91 0.72 -9.29 -9.49
N THR A 92 0.79 -8.95 -10.78
CA THR A 92 0.64 -7.56 -11.25
C THR A 92 -0.68 -6.94 -10.79
N ALA A 93 -1.77 -7.71 -10.74
CA ALA A 93 -3.07 -7.24 -10.24
C ALA A 93 -3.01 -6.86 -8.75
N VAL A 94 -2.34 -7.68 -7.92
CA VAL A 94 -2.12 -7.36 -6.50
C VAL A 94 -1.29 -6.09 -6.35
N LEU A 95 -0.24 -5.92 -7.15
CA LEU A 95 0.58 -4.70 -7.12
C LEU A 95 -0.22 -3.46 -7.53
N ILE A 96 -1.05 -3.52 -8.56
CA ILE A 96 -1.92 -2.40 -8.97
C ILE A 96 -2.88 -2.04 -7.84
N ALA A 97 -3.45 -3.03 -7.15
CA ALA A 97 -4.35 -2.81 -6.03
C ALA A 97 -3.63 -2.15 -4.83
N ILE A 98 -2.42 -2.60 -4.48
CA ILE A 98 -1.58 -1.98 -3.44
C ILE A 98 -1.23 -0.53 -3.83
N LEU A 99 -0.82 -0.32 -5.07
CA LEU A 99 -0.47 1.00 -5.60
C LEU A 99 -1.66 1.96 -5.50
N THR A 100 -2.82 1.53 -5.97
CA THR A 100 -4.04 2.33 -5.94
C THR A 100 -4.46 2.62 -4.50
N GLY A 101 -4.50 1.60 -3.64
CA GLY A 101 -4.89 1.72 -2.24
C GLY A 101 -3.98 2.68 -1.47
N SER A 102 -2.67 2.54 -1.63
CA SER A 102 -1.70 3.43 -0.97
C SER A 102 -1.80 4.88 -1.44
N ILE A 103 -1.99 5.14 -2.74
CA ILE A 103 -2.23 6.51 -3.24
C ILE A 103 -3.53 7.07 -2.67
N VAL A 104 -4.62 6.28 -2.68
CA VAL A 104 -5.92 6.72 -2.15
C VAL A 104 -5.81 7.09 -0.67
N ILE A 105 -5.15 6.26 0.15
CA ILE A 105 -4.96 6.55 1.58
C ILE A 105 -4.14 7.83 1.78
N GLY A 106 -2.97 7.94 1.13
CA GLY A 106 -2.11 9.11 1.26
C GLY A 106 -2.79 10.41 0.81
N CYS A 107 -3.52 10.36 -0.30
CA CYS A 107 -4.31 11.50 -0.79
C CYS A 107 -5.48 11.84 0.15
N THR A 108 -6.15 10.84 0.73
CA THR A 108 -7.26 11.05 1.67
C THR A 108 -6.78 11.76 2.92
N LEU A 109 -5.65 11.33 3.50
CA LEU A 109 -5.06 11.99 4.67
C LEU A 109 -4.56 13.41 4.35
N LEU A 110 -4.00 13.64 3.16
CA LEU A 110 -3.57 14.98 2.74
C LEU A 110 -4.73 15.95 2.51
N GLN A 111 -5.84 15.46 1.96
CA GLN A 111 -6.99 16.29 1.63
C GLN A 111 -7.94 16.48 2.82
N ALA A 112 -7.87 15.61 3.83
CA ALA A 112 -8.74 15.60 5.01
C ALA A 112 -10.23 15.82 4.65
N PRO A 113 -10.82 14.96 3.80
CA PRO A 113 -12.20 15.14 3.35
C PRO A 113 -13.17 15.15 4.53
N GLY A 114 -14.12 16.08 4.51
CA GLY A 114 -15.07 16.29 5.60
C GLY A 114 -14.69 17.41 6.58
N TYR A 115 -13.51 18.01 6.40
CA TYR A 115 -13.07 19.24 7.07
C TYR A 115 -13.10 20.43 6.10
N VAL A 116 -13.67 21.56 6.54
CA VAL A 116 -13.67 22.81 5.76
C VAL A 116 -12.32 23.51 5.86
N SER A 117 -11.68 23.42 7.02
CA SER A 117 -10.28 23.79 7.26
C SER A 117 -9.59 22.56 7.85
N PRO A 118 -8.69 21.89 7.11
CA PRO A 118 -8.02 20.68 7.59
C PRO A 118 -7.25 20.95 8.88
N PRO A 119 -7.47 20.17 9.95
CA PRO A 119 -6.67 20.28 11.16
C PRO A 119 -5.21 19.93 10.89
N ALA A 120 -4.29 20.48 11.68
CA ALA A 120 -2.86 20.20 11.54
C ALA A 120 -2.58 18.70 11.76
N LEU A 121 -1.70 18.11 10.95
CA LEU A 121 -1.32 16.70 11.10
C LEU A 121 -0.46 16.48 12.35
N THR A 122 -0.64 15.36 13.02
CA THR A 122 0.35 14.86 13.99
C THR A 122 1.55 14.27 13.25
N ILE A 123 2.62 13.95 14.00
CA ILE A 123 3.75 13.21 13.44
C ILE A 123 3.33 11.85 12.86
N PHE A 124 2.32 11.19 13.44
CA PHE A 124 1.81 9.91 12.96
C PHE A 124 1.02 10.07 11.65
N GLY A 125 0.23 11.14 11.52
CA GLY A 125 -0.42 11.47 10.24
C GLY A 125 0.59 11.72 9.12
N ILE A 126 1.67 12.46 9.42
CA ILE A 126 2.77 12.70 8.47
C ILE A 126 3.47 11.38 8.10
N ILE A 127 3.77 10.53 9.08
CA ILE A 127 4.40 9.23 8.86
C ILE A 127 3.53 8.35 7.97
N ASP A 128 2.22 8.28 8.21
CA ASP A 128 1.33 7.40 7.45
C ASP A 128 1.15 7.87 5.99
N ILE A 129 1.13 9.19 5.77
CA ILE A 129 1.21 9.78 4.42
C ILE A 129 2.53 9.40 3.74
N ALA A 130 3.66 9.56 4.43
CA ALA A 130 4.97 9.24 3.87
C ALA A 130 5.09 7.73 3.54
N LEU A 131 4.60 6.85 4.43
CA LEU A 131 4.54 5.41 4.22
C LEU A 131 3.66 5.06 3.02
N SER A 132 2.52 5.73 2.87
CA SER A 132 1.61 5.53 1.74
C SER A 132 2.32 5.79 0.40
N PHE A 133 3.01 6.92 0.26
CA PHE A 133 3.75 7.22 -0.98
C PHE A 133 5.01 6.36 -1.16
N LEU A 134 5.67 5.96 -0.08
CA LEU A 134 6.80 5.02 -0.14
C LEU A 134 6.34 3.64 -0.65
N ILE A 135 5.22 3.13 -0.13
CA ILE A 135 4.59 1.89 -0.59
C ILE A 135 4.24 1.99 -2.07
N ALA A 136 3.62 3.10 -2.49
CA ALA A 136 3.31 3.35 -3.89
C ALA A 136 4.57 3.29 -4.77
N ALA A 137 5.65 3.97 -4.37
CA ALA A 137 6.90 3.98 -5.12
C ALA A 137 7.53 2.58 -5.25
N ILE A 138 7.65 1.84 -4.15
CA ILE A 138 8.20 0.47 -4.15
C ILE A 138 7.34 -0.45 -5.03
N THR A 139 6.02 -0.34 -4.93
CA THR A 139 5.07 -1.16 -5.68
C THR A 139 5.10 -0.85 -7.17
N LEU A 140 5.27 0.42 -7.55
CA LEU A 140 5.47 0.84 -8.93
C LEU A 140 6.75 0.24 -9.51
N VAL A 141 7.87 0.36 -8.78
CA VAL A 141 9.17 -0.20 -9.21
C VAL A 141 9.10 -1.73 -9.34
N HIS A 142 8.44 -2.40 -8.39
CA HIS A 142 8.21 -3.85 -8.49
C HIS A 142 7.38 -4.21 -9.72
N SER A 143 6.30 -3.47 -9.99
CA SER A 143 5.43 -3.70 -11.16
C SER A 143 6.19 -3.53 -12.47
N LEU A 144 7.01 -2.48 -12.58
CA LEU A 144 7.86 -2.24 -13.75
C LEU A 144 8.88 -3.37 -13.93
N HIS A 145 9.47 -3.87 -12.84
CA HIS A 145 10.41 -4.99 -12.93
C HIS A 145 9.73 -6.26 -13.48
N LEU A 146 8.54 -6.62 -12.97
CA LEU A 146 7.78 -7.76 -13.51
C LEU A 146 7.39 -7.55 -14.97
N PHE A 147 6.97 -6.33 -15.34
CA PHE A 147 6.62 -5.99 -16.72
C PHE A 147 7.82 -6.12 -17.68
N THR A 148 9.01 -5.67 -17.27
CA THR A 148 10.22 -5.82 -18.08
C THR A 148 10.63 -7.28 -18.28
N LEU A 149 10.40 -8.15 -17.28
CA LEU A 149 10.64 -9.59 -17.42
C LEU A 149 9.68 -10.23 -18.42
N ASP A 150 8.41 -9.85 -18.38
CA ASP A 150 7.38 -10.36 -19.31
C ASP A 150 7.65 -9.92 -20.75
N LEU A 151 7.94 -8.63 -20.98
CA LEU A 151 8.34 -8.11 -22.30
C LEU A 151 9.60 -8.80 -22.83
N GLY A 152 10.59 -9.05 -21.97
CA GLY A 152 11.82 -9.74 -22.33
C GLY A 152 11.58 -11.18 -22.77
N PHE A 153 10.59 -11.86 -22.18
CA PHE A 153 10.18 -13.19 -22.59
C PHE A 153 9.44 -13.16 -23.93
N GLN A 154 8.44 -12.29 -24.09
CA GLN A 154 7.67 -12.16 -25.33
C GLN A 154 8.57 -11.91 -26.54
N ARG A 155 9.61 -11.05 -26.40
CA ARG A 155 10.60 -10.80 -27.46
C ARG A 155 11.47 -12.00 -27.83
N ARG A 156 11.65 -12.98 -26.94
CA ARG A 156 12.44 -14.19 -27.21
C ARG A 156 11.61 -15.33 -27.80
N THR A 157 10.29 -15.25 -27.66
CA THR A 157 9.34 -16.26 -28.15
C THR A 157 8.65 -15.87 -29.46
N ALA A 158 8.66 -14.58 -29.81
CA ALA A 158 8.26 -14.07 -31.12
C ALA A 158 9.35 -14.31 -32.17
#